data_AF-A0AAV7Y2A3-F1
#
_entry.id   AF-A0AAV7Y2A3-F1
#
_cell.length_a   1.000
_cell.length_b   1.000
_cell.length_c   1.000
_cell.angle_alpha   90.00
_cell.angle_beta   90.00
_cell.angle_gamma   90.00
#
_symmetry.space_group_name_H-M   'P 1'
#
loop_
_entity.id
_entity.type
_entity.pdbx_description
1 polymer ?
#
loop_
_entity_poly.entity_id
_entity_poly.type
_entity_poly.pdbx_seq_one_letter_code
_entity_poly.pdbx_strand_id
1 'polypeptide(L)'
;MKIYQKAIILLTIKFDDIDYLRVHGSLTRAGKVRNQTPKVEKLPKKKKLTGRAKMRFLYNKRFVHVVEEQGRRRAGPNSNKNK
;
A
#
# COMPACT_ATOMS: atom_id res chain seq x y z
N MET A 1 40.34 -28.25 -44.11
CA MET A 1 40.27 -26.82 -43.71
C MET A 1 38.85 -26.25 -43.57
N LYS A 2 37.80 -26.76 -44.24
CA LYS A 2 36.42 -26.21 -44.13
C LYS A 2 35.59 -26.72 -42.93
N ILE A 3 36.06 -27.78 -42.27
CA ILE A 3 35.38 -28.42 -41.13
C ILE A 3 35.55 -27.57 -39.86
N TYR A 4 36.74 -27.00 -39.65
CA TYR A 4 37.05 -26.14 -38.50
C TYR A 4 36.41 -24.75 -38.58
N GLN A 5 36.20 -24.21 -39.79
CA GLN A 5 35.46 -22.93 -39.95
C GLN A 5 33.98 -23.06 -39.55
N LYS A 6 33.36 -24.22 -39.79
CA LYS A 6 31.96 -24.48 -39.41
C LYS A 6 31.79 -24.64 -37.89
N ALA A 7 32.79 -25.20 -37.20
CA ALA A 7 32.81 -25.31 -35.75
C ALA A 7 33.01 -23.95 -35.05
N ILE A 8 33.87 -23.08 -35.59
CA ILE A 8 34.12 -21.73 -35.05
C ILE A 8 32.86 -20.85 -35.14
N ILE A 9 32.16 -20.85 -36.29
CA ILE A 9 30.92 -20.08 -36.50
C ILE A 9 29.77 -20.58 -35.61
N LEU A 10 29.68 -21.90 -35.36
CA LEU A 10 28.64 -22.45 -34.48
C LEU A 10 28.91 -22.17 -32.99
N LEU A 11 30.17 -21.97 -32.61
CA LEU A 11 30.56 -21.62 -31.24
C LEU A 11 30.33 -20.13 -30.94
N THR A 12 30.53 -19.24 -31.93
CA THR A 12 30.26 -17.80 -31.77
C THR A 12 28.78 -17.47 -31.68
N ILE A 13 27.92 -18.13 -32.46
CA ILE A 13 26.46 -17.85 -32.43
C ILE A 13 25.82 -18.32 -31.11
N LYS A 14 26.40 -19.29 -30.40
CA LYS A 14 25.86 -19.81 -29.14
C LYS A 14 26.30 -19.07 -27.88
N PHE A 15 27.23 -18.12 -27.98
CA PHE A 15 27.69 -17.33 -26.82
C PHE A 15 26.89 -16.03 -26.60
N ASP A 16 26.13 -15.55 -27.59
CA ASP A 16 25.37 -14.29 -27.49
C ASP A 16 23.90 -14.47 -27.04
N ASP A 17 23.39 -15.70 -26.93
CA ASP A 17 21.97 -16.00 -26.67
C ASP A 17 21.61 -16.34 -25.20
N ILE A 18 22.54 -16.22 -24.24
CA ILE A 18 22.37 -16.79 -22.87
C ILE A 18 22.12 -15.76 -21.75
N ASP A 19 21.96 -14.45 -22.02
CA ASP A 19 21.67 -13.45 -20.96
C ASP A 19 20.38 -12.62 -21.17
N TYR A 20 19.35 -13.20 -21.77
CA TYR A 20 18.02 -12.56 -21.85
C TYR A 20 16.95 -13.19 -20.95
N LEU A 21 17.34 -13.99 -19.95
CA LEU A 21 16.39 -14.44 -18.92
C LEU A 21 16.01 -13.28 -17.99
N ARG A 22 14.92 -12.60 -18.35
CA ARG A 22 14.06 -11.80 -17.46
C ARG A 22 14.70 -10.50 -16.91
N VAL A 23 15.08 -9.62 -17.83
CA VAL A 23 15.38 -8.20 -17.52
C VAL A 23 14.10 -7.35 -17.50
N HIS A 24 13.03 -7.78 -18.18
CA HIS A 24 11.83 -6.96 -18.40
C HIS A 24 10.61 -7.54 -17.68
N GLY A 25 10.31 -7.03 -16.48
CA GLY A 25 8.97 -7.17 -15.91
C GLY A 25 7.96 -6.41 -16.76
N SER A 26 6.72 -6.90 -16.88
CA SER A 26 5.69 -6.20 -17.65
C SER A 26 5.28 -4.88 -16.95
N LEU A 27 5.57 -3.73 -17.57
CA LEU A 27 5.16 -2.41 -17.07
C LEU A 27 3.63 -2.20 -17.06
N THR A 28 2.88 -3.09 -17.71
CA THR A 28 1.42 -3.00 -17.93
C THR A 28 0.59 -2.95 -16.65
N ARG A 29 1.16 -3.31 -15.49
CA ARG A 29 0.47 -3.31 -14.19
C ARG A 29 0.75 -2.07 -13.34
N ALA A 30 1.66 -1.20 -13.78
CA ALA A 30 2.02 0.00 -13.03
C ALA A 30 0.79 0.90 -12.84
N GLY A 31 0.49 1.28 -11.60
CA GLY A 31 -0.62 2.18 -11.28
C GLY A 31 -2.03 1.58 -11.41
N LYS A 32 -2.20 0.30 -11.79
CA LYS A 32 -3.51 -0.34 -12.03
C LYS A 32 -4.54 -0.04 -10.95
N VAL A 33 -4.18 -0.25 -9.68
CA VAL A 33 -5.11 -0.07 -8.55
C VAL A 33 -5.48 1.40 -8.37
N ARG A 34 -4.52 2.32 -8.42
CA ARG A 34 -4.76 3.76 -8.23
C ARG A 34 -5.64 4.34 -9.34
N ASN A 35 -5.50 3.84 -10.56
CA ASN A 35 -6.30 4.26 -11.71
C ASN A 35 -7.72 3.66 -11.68
N GLN A 36 -7.86 2.45 -11.13
CA GLN A 36 -9.16 1.79 -10.99
C GLN A 36 -10.01 2.35 -9.83
N THR A 37 -9.38 2.82 -8.75
CA THR A 37 -10.12 3.35 -7.59
C THR A 37 -10.86 4.64 -7.95
N PRO A 38 -12.16 4.76 -7.67
CA PRO A 38 -12.90 5.99 -7.93
C PRO A 38 -12.29 7.14 -7.12
N LYS A 39 -12.14 8.31 -7.76
CA LYS A 39 -11.61 9.50 -7.10
C LYS A 39 -12.70 10.09 -6.19
N VAL A 40 -12.49 10.01 -4.88
CA VAL A 40 -13.37 10.65 -3.89
C VAL A 40 -12.74 11.96 -3.41
N GLU A 41 -13.48 13.06 -3.53
CA GLU A 41 -13.05 14.36 -3.03
C GLU A 41 -13.15 14.45 -1.51
N LYS A 42 -12.34 15.32 -0.91
CA LYS A 42 -12.36 15.53 0.54
C LYS A 42 -13.57 16.40 0.89
N LEU A 43 -14.50 15.84 1.67
CA LEU A 43 -15.59 16.61 2.25
C LEU A 43 -15.04 17.72 3.18
N PRO A 44 -15.68 18.90 3.22
CA PRO A 44 -15.31 19.97 4.14
C PRO A 44 -15.50 19.50 5.59
N LYS A 45 -14.48 19.69 6.42
CA LYS A 45 -14.50 19.32 7.85
C LYS A 45 -14.07 20.51 8.70
N LYS A 46 -14.69 20.65 9.87
CA LYS A 46 -14.28 21.65 10.86
C LYS A 46 -12.81 21.45 11.25
N LYS A 47 -12.11 22.55 11.52
CA LYS A 47 -10.72 22.50 11.98
C LYS A 47 -10.63 21.68 13.27
N LYS A 48 -9.66 20.76 13.33
CA LYS A 48 -9.44 19.93 14.53
C LYS A 48 -8.82 20.79 15.62
N LEU A 49 -9.21 20.54 16.88
CA LEU A 49 -8.53 21.11 18.03
C LEU A 49 -7.07 20.62 18.08
N THR A 50 -6.15 21.51 18.42
CA THR A 50 -4.71 21.23 18.54
C THR A 50 -4.19 21.61 19.93
N GLY A 51 -2.99 21.14 20.29
CA GLY A 51 -2.29 21.48 21.54
C GLY A 51 -3.09 21.15 22.81
N ARG A 52 -3.06 22.08 23.77
CA ARG A 52 -3.69 21.92 25.09
C ARG A 52 -5.20 21.71 25.00
N ALA A 53 -5.87 22.37 24.06
CA ALA A 53 -7.31 22.21 23.84
C ALA A 53 -7.66 20.77 23.45
N LYS A 54 -6.84 20.14 22.59
CA LYS A 54 -7.00 18.72 22.22
C LYS A 54 -6.79 17.80 23.42
N MET A 55 -5.79 18.07 24.26
CA MET A 55 -5.53 17.27 25.46
C MET A 55 -6.69 17.34 26.47
N ARG A 56 -7.26 18.54 26.69
CA ARG A 56 -8.46 18.72 27.52
C ARG A 56 -9.65 17.95 26.96
N PHE A 57 -9.89 18.04 25.65
CA PHE A 57 -10.96 17.29 24.99
C PHE A 57 -10.79 15.77 25.14
N LEU A 58 -9.56 15.26 24.96
CA LEU A 58 -9.26 13.83 25.12
C LEU A 58 -9.45 13.36 26.56
N TYR A 59 -9.02 14.14 27.55
CA TYR A 59 -9.22 13.80 28.97
C TYR A 59 -10.71 13.69 29.30
N ASN A 60 -11.49 14.72 28.96
CA ASN A 60 -12.93 14.72 29.20
C ASN A 60 -13.60 13.53 28.50
N LYS A 61 -13.22 13.23 27.25
CA LYS A 61 -13.77 12.10 26.48
C LYS A 61 -13.39 10.72 27.04
N ARG A 62 -12.21 10.57 27.64
CA ARG A 62 -11.67 9.27 28.11
C ARG A 62 -11.97 8.96 29.56
N PHE A 63 -12.18 9.97 30.41
CA PHE A 63 -12.27 9.78 31.85
C PHE A 63 -13.54 10.38 32.45
N VAL A 64 -13.92 11.60 32.06
CA VAL A 64 -15.03 12.32 32.71
C VAL A 64 -16.38 11.91 32.14
N HIS A 65 -16.50 11.81 30.80
CA HIS A 65 -17.76 11.51 30.12
C HIS A 65 -17.94 10.02 29.78
N VAL A 66 -17.13 9.13 30.34
CA VAL A 66 -17.26 7.69 30.09
C VAL A 66 -18.40 7.15 30.96
N VAL A 67 -19.45 6.67 30.31
CA VAL A 67 -20.48 5.84 30.95
C VAL A 67 -20.00 4.39 30.88
N GLU A 68 -19.65 3.82 32.03
CA GLU A 68 -19.36 2.39 32.15
C GLU A 68 -20.68 1.61 32.04
N GLU A 69 -20.81 0.78 31.02
CA GLU A 69 -21.86 -0.25 31.00
C GLU A 69 -21.42 -1.39 31.92
N GLN A 70 -22.39 -2.10 32.53
CA GLN A 70 -22.19 -3.13 33.55
C GLN A 70 -20.88 -3.94 33.36
N GLY A 71 -19.85 -3.57 34.13
CA GLY A 71 -18.57 -4.26 34.23
C GLY A 71 -17.59 -4.10 33.06
N ARG A 72 -17.89 -3.36 31.98
CA ARG A 72 -16.98 -3.22 30.83
C ARG A 72 -17.08 -1.84 30.18
N ARG A 73 -15.92 -1.29 29.78
CA ARG A 73 -15.89 -0.13 28.88
C ARG A 73 -16.56 -0.49 27.55
N ARG A 74 -17.43 0.39 27.07
CA ARG A 74 -18.03 0.30 25.73
C ARG A 74 -16.96 0.05 24.67
N ALA A 75 -17.36 -0.63 23.58
CA ALA A 75 -16.49 -0.95 22.45
C ALA A 75 -15.63 0.26 22.02
N GLY A 76 -14.41 -0.02 21.53
CA GLY A 76 -13.37 0.99 21.32
C GLY A 76 -13.82 2.17 20.44
N PRO A 77 -13.12 3.31 20.48
CA PRO A 77 -13.58 4.58 19.89
C PRO A 77 -13.92 4.58 18.39
N ASN A 78 -13.53 3.52 17.66
CA ASN A 78 -13.79 3.32 16.24
C ASN A 78 -14.50 1.98 15.97
N SER A 79 -15.27 1.48 16.94
CA SER A 79 -16.12 0.30 16.78
C SER A 79 -17.44 0.70 16.13
N ASN A 80 -17.73 0.15 14.96
CA ASN A 80 -19.03 0.28 14.31
C ASN A 80 -19.95 -0.80 14.87
N LYS A 81 -20.93 -0.41 15.71
CA LYS A 81 -21.90 -1.33 16.30
C LYS A 81 -22.93 -1.86 15.28
N ASN A 82 -23.14 -1.16 14.17
CA ASN A 82 -24.14 -1.48 13.15
C ASN A 82 -23.47 -1.80 11.81
N LYS A 83 -22.79 -2.95 11.73
CA LYS A 83 -22.50 -3.60 10.46
C LYS A 83 -23.17 -4.96 10.46
#